data_AF-A0A0E9M0Q1-F1
#
_entry.id   AF-A0A0E9M0Q1-F1
#
_cell.length_a   1.000
_cell.length_b   1.000
_cell.length_c   1.000
_cell.angle_alpha   90.00
_cell.angle_beta   90.00
_cell.angle_gamma   90.00
#
_symmetry.space_group_name_H-M   'P 1'
#
loop_
_entity.id
_entity.type
_entity.pdbx_description
1 polymer ?
#
loop_
_entity_poly.entity_id
_entity_poly.type
_entity_poly.pdbx_seq_one_letter_code
_entity_poly.pdbx_strand_id
1 'polypeptide(L)'
;MNIPIVQQATDFTGYESCFKAVIADLKKEGVTAGVFGDIYLVEHRKWIERVCKELDMDPIFPLWENDTKALLKEFIEEGFKAFTVAINTHKLDKNWIGRELDRSFFNDITTVEDIDLVPKMESIILLFMMVLFFPIR
;
A
#
# COMPACT_ATOMS: atom_id res chain seq x y z
N MET A 1 -9.08 1.71 17.24
CA MET A 1 -10.19 1.94 16.28
C MET A 1 -11.14 0.76 16.36
N ASN A 2 -12.46 0.99 16.40
CA ASN A 2 -13.48 -0.07 16.43
C ASN A 2 -13.99 -0.36 15.00
N ILE A 3 -13.06 -0.66 14.08
CA ILE A 3 -13.38 -0.97 12.68
C ILE A 3 -13.32 -2.49 12.53
N PRO A 4 -14.38 -3.16 12.03
CA PRO A 4 -14.36 -4.60 11.79
C PRO A 4 -13.25 -4.99 10.81
N ILE A 5 -12.57 -6.09 11.11
CA ILE A 5 -11.56 -6.67 10.22
C ILE A 5 -12.16 -7.91 9.57
N VAL A 6 -12.21 -7.92 8.24
CA VAL A 6 -12.59 -9.09 7.45
C VAL A 6 -11.32 -9.71 6.87
N GLN A 7 -11.07 -10.98 7.16
CA GLN A 7 -9.93 -11.73 6.65
C GLN A 7 -10.42 -12.96 5.90
N GLN A 8 -9.95 -13.14 4.68
CA GLN A 8 -10.30 -14.28 3.83
C GLN A 8 -9.03 -14.95 3.34
N ALA A 9 -8.83 -16.22 3.71
CA ALA A 9 -7.73 -17.02 3.19
C ALA A 9 -7.98 -17.33 1.70
N THR A 10 -6.93 -17.26 0.90
CA THR A 10 -7.01 -17.46 -0.55
C THR A 10 -5.67 -17.95 -1.11
N ASP A 11 -5.72 -18.48 -2.33
CA ASP A 11 -4.55 -18.85 -3.12
C ASP A 11 -4.53 -18.03 -4.43
N PHE A 12 -3.49 -18.19 -5.24
CA PHE A 12 -3.35 -17.44 -6.49
C PHE A 12 -4.48 -17.68 -7.49
N THR A 13 -5.10 -18.87 -7.49
CA THR A 13 -6.16 -19.24 -8.43
C THR A 13 -7.54 -18.75 -7.97
N GLY A 14 -7.74 -18.67 -6.65
CA GLY A 14 -9.01 -18.28 -6.02
C GLY A 14 -9.11 -16.81 -5.64
N TYR A 15 -8.05 -16.02 -5.79
CA TYR A 15 -7.97 -14.63 -5.30
C TYR A 15 -9.16 -13.78 -5.74
N GLU A 16 -9.42 -13.69 -7.04
CA GLU A 16 -10.49 -12.85 -7.57
C GLU A 16 -11.88 -13.32 -7.10
N SER A 17 -12.14 -14.63 -7.13
CA SER A 17 -13.41 -15.19 -6.67
C SER A 17 -13.65 -14.91 -5.18
N CYS A 18 -12.62 -15.06 -4.35
CA CYS A 18 -12.67 -14.75 -2.92
C CYS A 18 -12.90 -13.26 -2.69
N PHE A 19 -12.16 -12.40 -3.39
CA PHE A 19 -12.29 -10.96 -3.31
C PHE A 19 -13.71 -10.49 -3.68
N LYS A 20 -14.27 -11.06 -4.76
CA LYS A 20 -15.65 -10.79 -5.17
C LYS A 20 -16.67 -11.21 -4.12
N ALA A 21 -16.49 -12.38 -3.51
CA ALA A 21 -17.37 -12.86 -2.46
C ALA A 21 -17.37 -11.92 -1.24
N VAL A 22 -16.20 -11.48 -0.80
CA VAL A 22 -16.06 -10.54 0.33
C VAL A 22 -16.74 -9.20 0.02
N ILE A 23 -16.52 -8.62 -1.17
CA ILE A 23 -17.19 -7.37 -1.56
C ILE A 23 -18.71 -7.56 -1.62
N ALA A 24 -19.18 -8.69 -2.16
CA ALA A 24 -20.61 -8.96 -2.25
C ALA A 24 -21.27 -9.04 -0.86
N ASP A 25 -20.57 -9.56 0.15
CA ASP A 25 -21.05 -9.57 1.53
C ASP A 25 -21.02 -8.17 2.15
N LEU A 26 -19.94 -7.40 1.96
CA LEU A 26 -19.85 -6.01 2.42
C LEU A 26 -20.92 -5.10 1.78
N LYS A 27 -21.30 -5.36 0.52
CA LYS A 27 -22.41 -4.64 -0.13
C LYS A 27 -23.74 -4.87 0.58
N LYS A 28 -23.99 -6.07 1.13
CA LYS A 28 -25.22 -6.34 1.92
C LYS A 28 -25.25 -5.54 3.22
N GLU A 29 -24.08 -5.15 3.73
CA GLU A 29 -23.92 -4.27 4.90
C GLU A 29 -23.98 -2.77 4.52
N GLY A 30 -24.18 -2.44 3.24
CA GLY A 30 -24.33 -1.07 2.77
C GLY A 30 -23.03 -0.40 2.32
N VAL A 31 -21.93 -1.13 2.18
CA VAL A 31 -20.69 -0.59 1.61
C VAL A 31 -20.87 -0.34 0.11
N THR A 32 -20.51 0.87 -0.35
CA THR A 32 -20.67 1.30 -1.75
C THR A 32 -19.37 1.62 -2.46
N ALA A 33 -18.27 1.77 -1.72
CA ALA A 33 -16.96 2.13 -2.28
C ALA A 33 -15.82 1.36 -1.59
N GLY A 34 -14.75 1.13 -2.36
CA GLY A 34 -13.49 0.59 -1.87
C GLY A 34 -12.36 1.60 -2.05
N VAL A 35 -11.53 1.78 -1.02
CA VAL A 35 -10.35 2.65 -1.08
C VAL A 35 -9.10 1.78 -1.19
N PHE A 36 -8.28 2.03 -2.21
CA PHE A 36 -7.11 1.24 -2.55
C PHE A 36 -5.84 2.08 -2.50
N GLY A 37 -4.78 1.54 -1.90
CA GLY A 37 -3.50 2.22 -1.69
C GLY A 37 -2.52 2.11 -2.87
N ASP A 38 -2.99 1.68 -4.05
CA ASP A 38 -2.17 1.57 -5.25
C ASP A 38 -1.67 2.94 -5.72
N ILE A 39 -0.39 2.98 -6.12
CA ILE A 39 0.27 4.23 -6.52
C ILE A 39 0.58 4.22 -8.03
N TYR A 40 1.14 3.12 -8.58
CA TYR A 40 1.57 3.07 -10.01
C TYR A 40 1.27 1.76 -10.76
N LEU A 41 0.71 0.74 -10.10
CA LEU A 41 0.53 -0.59 -10.72
C LEU A 41 -0.69 -0.60 -11.65
N VAL A 42 -0.50 -0.16 -12.89
CA VAL A 42 -1.57 0.03 -13.91
C VAL A 42 -2.41 -1.23 -14.09
N GLU A 43 -1.77 -2.39 -14.20
CA GLU A 43 -2.48 -3.66 -14.41
C GLU A 43 -3.30 -4.05 -13.17
N HIS A 44 -2.81 -3.75 -11.96
CA HIS A 44 -3.57 -4.01 -10.74
C HIS A 44 -4.75 -3.04 -10.61
N ARG A 45 -4.57 -1.75 -10.91
CA ARG A 45 -5.67 -0.77 -10.96
C ARG A 45 -6.75 -1.19 -11.96
N LYS A 46 -6.39 -1.55 -13.19
CA LYS A 46 -7.35 -2.05 -14.19
C LYS A 46 -8.11 -3.27 -13.70
N TRP A 47 -7.42 -4.19 -13.01
CA TRP A 47 -8.04 -5.36 -12.41
C TRP A 47 -9.06 -4.97 -11.33
N ILE A 48 -8.70 -4.07 -10.41
CA ILE A 48 -9.61 -3.55 -9.37
C ILE A 48 -10.82 -2.85 -10.00
N GLU A 49 -10.60 -1.95 -10.97
CA GLU A 49 -11.66 -1.20 -11.64
C GLU A 49 -12.65 -2.15 -12.34
N ARG A 50 -12.15 -3.19 -13.03
CA ARG A 50 -13.00 -4.21 -13.65
C ARG A 50 -13.83 -4.96 -12.60
N VAL A 51 -13.20 -5.46 -11.54
CA VAL A 51 -13.90 -6.27 -10.53
C VAL A 51 -14.92 -5.43 -9.76
N CYS A 52 -14.58 -4.20 -9.39
CA CYS A 52 -15.50 -3.28 -8.71
C CYS A 52 -16.69 -2.92 -9.61
N LYS A 53 -16.45 -2.69 -10.91
CA LYS A 53 -17.51 -2.45 -11.90
C LYS A 53 -18.46 -3.64 -12.04
N GLU A 54 -17.94 -4.86 -12.07
CA GLU A 54 -18.77 -6.07 -12.10
C GLU A 54 -19.67 -6.22 -10.86
N LEU A 55 -19.27 -5.63 -9.73
CA LEU A 55 -19.99 -5.68 -8.47
C LEU A 55 -20.75 -4.40 -8.15
N ASP A 56 -20.77 -3.41 -9.06
CA ASP A 56 -21.40 -2.10 -8.83
C ASP A 56 -20.87 -1.43 -7.53
N MET A 57 -19.54 -1.35 -7.44
CA MET A 57 -18.78 -0.75 -6.34
C MET A 57 -17.88 0.36 -6.90
N ASP A 58 -17.75 1.47 -6.19
CA ASP A 58 -16.88 2.57 -6.60
C ASP A 58 -15.43 2.38 -6.12
N PRO A 59 -14.45 2.21 -7.02
CA PRO A 59 -13.05 2.14 -6.63
C PRO A 59 -12.44 3.55 -6.50
N ILE A 60 -11.79 3.82 -5.37
CA ILE A 60 -11.12 5.09 -5.07
C ILE A 60 -9.63 4.84 -4.89
N PHE A 61 -8.79 5.63 -5.56
CA PHE A 61 -7.33 5.51 -5.52
C PHE A 61 -6.68 6.84 -5.09
N PRO A 62 -6.63 7.16 -3.79
CA PRO A 62 -6.17 8.47 -3.31
C PRO A 62 -4.70 8.78 -3.63
N LEU A 63 -3.88 7.74 -3.80
CA LEU A 63 -2.44 7.85 -3.99
C LEU A 63 -2.01 7.71 -5.46
N TRP A 64 -2.94 7.50 -6.39
CA TRP A 64 -2.61 7.16 -7.77
C TRP A 64 -1.79 8.25 -8.46
N GLU A 65 -0.69 7.85 -9.13
CA GLU A 65 0.22 8.73 -9.87
C GLU A 65 0.87 9.86 -9.04
N ASN A 66 0.75 9.84 -7.71
CA ASN A 66 1.43 10.79 -6.85
C ASN A 66 2.93 10.50 -6.78
N ASP A 67 3.75 11.53 -6.55
CA ASP A 67 5.20 11.38 -6.40
C ASP A 67 5.55 10.63 -5.10
N THR A 68 6.31 9.52 -5.19
CA THR A 68 6.67 8.69 -4.04
C THR A 68 7.45 9.43 -2.98
N LYS A 69 8.33 10.35 -3.39
CA LYS A 69 9.17 11.11 -2.46
C LYS A 69 8.33 12.11 -1.69
N ALA A 70 7.39 12.79 -2.36
CA ALA A 70 6.41 13.65 -1.72
C ALA A 70 5.55 12.86 -0.73
N LEU A 71 5.04 11.70 -1.11
CA LEU A 71 4.27 10.82 -0.22
C LEU A 71 5.06 10.36 0.99
N LEU A 72 6.31 9.94 0.82
CA LEU A 72 7.18 9.55 1.94
C LEU A 72 7.43 10.74 2.88
N LYS A 73 7.69 11.92 2.31
CA LYS A 73 7.90 13.13 3.09
C LYS A 73 6.65 13.49 3.91
N GLU A 74 5.48 13.48 3.29
CA GLU A 74 4.20 13.70 3.95
C GLU A 74 3.96 12.67 5.06
N PHE A 75 4.20 11.38 4.78
CA PHE A 75 4.10 10.31 5.77
C PHE A 75 4.95 10.58 7.02
N ILE A 76 6.19 11.05 6.82
CA ILE A 76 7.10 11.40 7.92
C ILE A 76 6.60 12.66 8.66
N GLU A 77 6.13 13.67 7.94
CA GLU A 77 5.66 14.95 8.49
C GLU A 77 4.37 14.79 9.31
N GLU A 78 3.46 13.91 8.88
CA GLU A 78 2.25 13.53 9.61
C GLU A 78 2.52 12.63 10.83
N GLY A 79 3.78 12.26 11.06
CA GLY A 79 4.23 11.53 12.25
C GLY A 79 3.96 10.03 12.21
N PHE A 80 3.64 9.46 11.04
CA PHE A 80 3.52 8.02 10.90
C PHE A 80 4.86 7.31 11.16
N LYS A 81 4.76 6.06 11.59
CA LYS A 81 5.91 5.22 11.93
C LYS A 81 5.86 3.93 11.12
N ALA A 82 6.95 3.66 10.42
CA ALA A 82 7.15 2.44 9.65
C ALA A 82 8.63 2.06 9.64
N PHE A 83 8.89 0.79 9.42
CA PHE A 83 10.24 0.23 9.32
C PHE A 83 10.44 -0.48 7.99
N THR A 84 11.67 -0.48 7.53
CA THR A 84 12.10 -1.23 6.34
C THR A 84 12.25 -2.71 6.71
N VAL A 85 11.46 -3.61 6.13
CA VAL A 85 11.54 -5.06 6.45
C VAL A 85 12.02 -5.91 5.28
N ALA A 86 12.07 -5.34 4.08
CA ALA A 86 12.68 -5.96 2.91
C ALA A 86 13.34 -4.89 2.04
N ILE A 87 14.30 -5.31 1.21
CA ILE A 87 15.02 -4.46 0.26
C ILE A 87 15.37 -5.26 -0.98
N ASN A 88 15.61 -4.56 -2.10
CA ASN A 88 16.34 -5.15 -3.21
C ASN A 88 17.85 -5.01 -2.96
N THR A 89 18.53 -6.12 -2.68
CA THR A 89 19.97 -6.13 -2.36
C THR A 89 20.89 -5.77 -3.51
N HIS A 90 20.37 -5.69 -4.75
CA HIS A 90 21.12 -5.18 -5.89
C HIS A 90 21.21 -3.64 -5.88
N LYS A 91 20.28 -2.95 -5.19
CA LYS A 91 20.22 -1.49 -5.11
C LYS A 91 20.58 -0.94 -3.73
N LEU A 92 20.26 -1.68 -2.67
CA LEU A 92 20.46 -1.26 -1.28
C LEU A 92 21.26 -2.29 -0.49
N ASP A 93 22.12 -1.81 0.41
CA ASP A 93 22.84 -2.66 1.34
C ASP A 93 21.93 -3.20 2.48
N LYS A 94 22.30 -4.32 3.11
CA LYS A 94 21.54 -4.92 4.20
C LYS A 94 21.33 -4.01 5.41
N ASN A 95 22.19 -3.01 5.60
CA ASN A 95 22.04 -2.01 6.66
C ASN A 95 20.78 -1.14 6.55
N TRP A 96 20.04 -1.24 5.43
CA TRP A 96 18.74 -0.60 5.26
C TRP A 96 17.59 -1.35 5.96
N ILE A 97 17.73 -2.65 6.22
CA ILE A 97 16.73 -3.43 6.96
C ILE A 97 16.67 -2.96 8.40
N GLY A 98 15.44 -2.80 8.92
CA GLY A 98 15.16 -2.34 10.27
C GLY A 98 15.24 -0.83 10.44
N ARG A 99 15.60 -0.06 9.40
CA ARG A 99 15.58 1.41 9.47
C ARG A 99 14.15 1.93 9.57
N GLU A 100 13.92 2.85 10.49
CA GLU A 100 12.69 3.64 10.56
C GLU A 100 12.61 4.60 9.37
N LEU A 101 11.41 4.80 8.84
CA LEU A 101 11.14 5.81 7.83
C LEU A 101 11.01 7.17 8.52
N ASP A 102 12.17 7.79 8.79
CA ASP A 102 12.29 9.10 9.39
C ASP A 102 12.99 10.11 8.44
N ARG A 103 13.27 11.32 8.93
CA ARG A 103 13.97 12.34 8.13
C ARG A 103 15.37 11.90 7.71
N SER A 104 16.07 11.10 8.52
CA SER A 104 17.39 10.59 8.16
C SER A 104 17.28 9.58 7.03
N PHE A 105 16.29 8.68 7.10
CA PHE A 105 15.98 7.75 6.01
C PHE A 105 15.65 8.49 4.72
N PHE A 106 14.80 9.52 4.79
CA PHE A 106 14.45 10.34 3.62
C PHE A 106 15.69 10.98 2.98
N ASN A 107 16.53 11.60 3.79
CA ASN A 107 17.75 12.24 3.28
C ASN A 107 18.66 11.21 2.59
N ASP A 108 18.89 10.07 3.21
CA ASP A 108 19.77 9.05 2.63
C ASP A 108 19.17 8.44 1.36
N ILE A 109 17.87 8.08 1.36
CA ILE A 109 17.25 7.34 0.26
C ILE A 109 17.14 8.22 -0.98
N THR A 110 16.99 9.54 -0.82
CA THR A 110 16.98 10.47 -1.96
C THR A 110 18.33 10.64 -2.65
N THR A 111 19.43 10.24 -2.02
CA THR A 111 20.77 10.22 -2.66
C THR A 111 21.01 8.98 -3.51
N VAL A 112 20.18 7.95 -3.37
CA VAL A 112 20.31 6.72 -4.16
C VAL A 112 19.63 6.92 -5.51
N GLU A 113 20.40 6.77 -6.59
CA GLU A 113 19.88 6.89 -7.95
C GLU A 113 19.04 5.65 -8.35
N ASP A 114 18.09 5.85 -9.27
CA ASP A 114 17.21 4.80 -9.80
C ASP A 114 16.46 4.01 -8.70
N ILE A 115 16.04 4.70 -7.64
CA ILE A 115 15.31 4.10 -6.54
C ILE A 115 13.85 4.50 -6.54
N ASP A 116 12.98 3.50 -6.40
CA ASP A 116 11.55 3.71 -6.16
C ASP A 116 11.20 3.19 -4.77
N LEU A 117 10.37 3.94 -4.06
CA LEU A 117 9.95 3.65 -2.69
C LEU A 117 8.71 2.76 -2.64
N VAL A 118 8.03 2.62 -3.77
CA VAL A 118 6.86 1.75 -3.92
C VAL A 118 7.29 0.40 -4.45
N PRO A 119 6.68 -0.69 -3.95
CA PRO A 119 6.94 -2.02 -4.48
C PRO A 119 6.64 -2.08 -5.98
N LYS A 120 7.68 -1.98 -6.80
CA LYS A 120 7.66 -2.49 -8.16
C LYS A 120 8.14 -3.94 -8.09
N MET A 121 7.60 -4.81 -8.94
CA MET A 121 8.08 -6.20 -9.04
C MET A 121 9.61 -6.30 -9.26
N GLU A 122 10.27 -5.20 -9.66
CA GLU A 122 11.70 -5.15 -9.95
C GLU A 122 12.52 -4.21 -9.04
N SER A 123 11.90 -3.45 -8.13
CA SER A 123 12.65 -2.47 -7.30
C SER A 123 11.94 -2.23 -5.96
N ILE A 124 12.64 -2.65 -4.90
CA ILE A 124 12.44 -2.42 -3.46
C ILE A 124 11.06 -2.78 -2.91
N ILE A 125 11.08 -3.82 -2.06
CA ILE A 125 9.95 -4.19 -1.23
C ILE A 125 10.08 -3.44 0.09
N LEU A 126 9.68 -2.16 0.15
CA LEU A 126 9.35 -1.54 1.43
C LEU A 126 7.98 -2.07 1.84
N LEU A 127 7.95 -3.25 2.48
CA LEU A 127 6.72 -3.71 3.13
C LEU A 127 6.53 -2.85 4.38
N PHE A 128 5.67 -1.83 4.28
CA PHE A 128 5.27 -1.03 5.42
C PHE A 128 4.54 -1.94 6.41
N MET A 129 5.19 -2.30 7.52
CA MET A 129 4.42 -2.63 8.71
C MET A 129 3.91 -1.30 9.27
N MET A 130 2.76 -0.86 8.77
CA MET A 130 2.11 0.35 9.24
C MET A 130 1.56 0.09 10.64
N VAL A 131 2.28 0.57 11.66
CA VAL A 131 1.71 0.67 13.01
C VAL A 131 1.00 2.01 13.07
N LEU A 132 -0.30 2.01 12.79
CA LEU A 132 -1.15 3.19 12.89
C LEU A 132 -1.27 3.64 14.36
N PHE A 133 -0.35 4.50 14.81
CA PHE A 133 -0.57 5.33 15.98
C PHE A 133 -1.25 6.63 15.53
N PHE A 134 -2.58 6.67 15.61
CA PHE A 134 -3.27 7.94 15.49
C PHE A 134 -3.01 8.76 16.76
N PRO A 135 -2.57 10.03 16.65
CA PRO A 135 -2.65 10.94 17.78
C PRO A 135 -4.12 11.11 18.13
N ILE A 136 -4.52 10.58 19.30
CA ILE A 136 -5.81 10.90 19.90
C ILE A 136 -5.76 12.40 20.19
N ARG A 137 -6.53 13.19 19.45
CA ARG A 137 -6.84 14.57 19.79
C ARG A 137 -8.34 14.73 19.89
#